data_AF-A0A835HCK7-F1
#
_entry.id   AF-A0A835HCK7-F1
#
_cell.length_a   1.000
_cell.length_b   1.000
_cell.length_c   1.000
_cell.angle_alpha   90.00
_cell.angle_beta   90.00
_cell.angle_gamma   90.00
#
_symmetry.space_group_name_H-M   'P 1'
#
loop_
_entity.id
_entity.type
_entity.pdbx_description
1 polymer ?
#
loop_
_entity_poly.entity_id
_entity_poly.type
_entity_poly.pdbx_seq_one_letter_code
_entity_poly.pdbx_strand_id
1 'polypeptide(L)'
;MLSCAGADRLQTGMRGAFGKPLGTCARVSIGQVLLSVRCKDANGIHAQEALRRAKFKFPGRQKIIVSRKWGFTKFSRTDYVEWKAQNRIMADGVNAKLLGCHGPLANRQPGRAFLDAVV
;
A
#
# COMPACT_ATOMS: atom_id res chain seq x y z
N MET A 1 -13.49 -9.92 32.93
CA MET A 1 -14.63 -10.04 33.85
C MET A 1 -14.92 -11.52 34.01
N LEU A 2 -15.07 -12.00 35.24
CA LEU A 2 -15.29 -13.42 35.49
C LEU A 2 -16.74 -13.77 35.16
N SER A 3 -16.94 -14.81 34.34
CA SER A 3 -18.26 -15.33 33.97
C SER A 3 -18.60 -16.57 34.81
N CYS A 4 -18.51 -16.47 36.14
CA CYS A 4 -18.82 -17.55 37.07
C CYS A 4 -19.81 -17.12 38.15
N ALA A 5 -20.55 -18.07 38.74
CA ALA A 5 -21.43 -17.79 39.88
C ALA A 5 -20.61 -17.25 41.06
N GLY A 6 -21.12 -16.21 41.74
CA GLY A 6 -20.40 -15.55 42.83
C GLY A 6 -19.24 -14.64 42.40
N ALA A 7 -19.18 -14.22 41.12
CA ALA A 7 -18.13 -13.32 40.62
C ALA A 7 -18.06 -11.97 41.34
N ASP A 8 -19.17 -11.53 41.95
CA ASP A 8 -19.26 -10.35 42.82
C ASP A 8 -18.34 -10.44 44.05
N ARG A 9 -18.10 -11.65 44.55
CA ARG A 9 -17.23 -11.90 45.71
C ARG A 9 -15.75 -11.90 45.36
N LEU A 10 -15.42 -12.12 44.08
CA LEU A 10 -14.05 -12.37 43.61
C LEU A 10 -13.50 -11.25 42.72
N GLN A 11 -14.38 -10.52 42.02
CA GLN A 11 -13.99 -9.44 41.14
C GLN A 11 -14.26 -8.08 41.79
N THR A 12 -13.34 -7.14 41.63
CA THR A 12 -13.45 -5.76 42.14
C THR A 12 -14.41 -4.87 41.33
N GLY A 13 -15.23 -5.45 40.45
CA GLY A 13 -16.07 -4.72 39.51
C GLY A 13 -15.26 -3.78 38.62
N MET A 14 -15.57 -2.47 38.69
CA MET A 14 -14.92 -1.40 37.93
C MET A 14 -13.78 -0.70 38.69
N ARG A 15 -13.47 -1.12 39.93
CA ARG A 15 -12.34 -0.57 40.68
C ARG A 15 -11.03 -1.04 40.02
N GLY A 16 -10.20 -0.10 39.56
CA GLY A 16 -8.95 -0.40 38.87
C GLY A 16 -9.13 -0.91 37.44
N ALA A 17 -10.12 -0.40 36.71
CA ALA A 17 -10.53 -0.92 35.40
C ALA A 17 -9.52 -0.77 34.24
N PHE A 18 -8.30 -0.30 34.49
CA PHE A 18 -7.29 -0.21 33.43
C PHE A 18 -6.95 -1.62 32.94
N GLY A 19 -7.24 -1.87 31.66
CA GLY A 19 -7.12 -3.19 31.07
C GLY A 19 -5.66 -3.63 30.92
N LYS A 20 -5.45 -4.95 30.92
CA LYS A 20 -4.20 -5.55 30.44
C LYS A 20 -4.18 -5.52 28.90
N PRO A 21 -3.00 -5.41 28.27
CA PRO A 21 -2.90 -5.49 26.82
C PRO A 21 -3.36 -6.87 26.33
N LEU A 22 -4.32 -6.91 25.41
CA LEU A 22 -4.88 -8.15 24.86
C LEU A 22 -4.44 -8.40 23.40
N GLY A 23 -4.25 -7.34 22.62
CA GLY A 23 -3.87 -7.45 21.21
C GLY A 23 -3.54 -6.11 20.58
N THR A 24 -3.20 -6.14 19.30
CA THR A 24 -2.87 -4.96 18.48
C THR A 24 -3.98 -4.63 17.51
N CYS A 25 -4.19 -3.35 17.23
CA CYS A 25 -5.12 -2.89 16.21
C CYS A 25 -4.47 -1.85 15.29
N ALA A 26 -4.94 -1.79 14.04
CA ALA A 26 -4.54 -0.76 13.09
C ALA A 26 -5.55 0.40 13.13
N ARG A 27 -5.07 1.62 13.34
CA ARG A 27 -5.89 2.84 13.23
C ARG A 27 -5.92 3.28 11.78
N VAL A 28 -7.10 3.46 11.22
CA VAL A 28 -7.30 3.79 9.81
C VAL A 28 -8.19 5.01 9.64
N SER A 29 -7.83 5.88 8.69
CA SER A 29 -8.61 7.07 8.32
C SER A 29 -9.48 6.83 7.08
N ILE A 30 -10.51 7.66 6.90
CA ILE A 30 -11.35 7.60 5.69
C ILE A 30 -10.49 7.86 4.46
N GLY A 31 -10.59 6.98 3.46
CA GLY A 31 -9.81 7.07 2.22
C GLY A 31 -8.40 6.49 2.30
N GLN A 32 -7.95 6.03 3.47
CA GLN A 32 -6.68 5.33 3.60
C GLN A 32 -6.76 3.95 2.92
N VAL A 33 -5.73 3.62 2.14
CA VAL A 33 -5.62 2.31 1.49
C VAL A 33 -5.26 1.25 2.52
N LEU A 34 -6.08 0.19 2.62
CA LEU A 34 -5.87 -0.94 3.53
C LEU A 34 -5.04 -2.04 2.90
N LEU A 35 -5.42 -2.45 1.69
CA LEU A 35 -4.78 -3.51 0.92
C LEU A 35 -4.57 -3.04 -0.51
N SER A 36 -3.44 -3.42 -1.11
CA SER A 36 -3.10 -3.13 -2.51
C SER A 36 -2.57 -4.38 -3.17
N VAL A 37 -3.07 -4.69 -4.38
CA VAL A 37 -2.65 -5.86 -5.16
C VAL A 37 -2.17 -5.40 -6.53
N ARG A 38 -1.01 -5.92 -6.97
CA ARG A 38 -0.49 -5.73 -8.33
C ARG A 38 -0.62 -7.06 -9.09
N CYS A 39 -1.27 -7.03 -10.24
CA CYS A 39 -1.41 -8.18 -11.13
C CYS A 39 -1.27 -7.75 -12.59
N LYS A 40 -1.16 -8.73 -13.49
CA LYS A 40 -1.29 -8.48 -14.94
C LYS A 40 -2.74 -8.13 -15.27
N ASP A 41 -2.96 -7.35 -16.32
CA ASP A 41 -4.29 -6.87 -16.69
C ASP A 41 -5.30 -8.01 -16.95
N ALA A 42 -4.84 -9.15 -17.47
CA ALA A 42 -5.65 -10.35 -17.65
C ALA A 42 -6.30 -10.87 -16.35
N ASN A 43 -5.65 -10.66 -15.19
CA ASN A 43 -6.13 -11.15 -13.89
C ASN A 43 -6.88 -10.08 -13.07
N GLY A 44 -7.16 -8.90 -13.67
CA GLY A 44 -7.78 -7.78 -12.96
C GLY A 44 -9.15 -8.11 -12.37
N ILE A 45 -9.96 -8.89 -13.08
CA ILE A 45 -11.30 -9.32 -12.62
C ILE A 45 -11.19 -10.20 -11.38
N HIS A 46 -10.27 -11.17 -11.39
CA HIS A 46 -10.03 -12.05 -10.25
C HIS A 46 -9.52 -11.29 -9.02
N ALA A 47 -8.65 -10.29 -9.22
CA ALA A 47 -8.18 -9.44 -8.13
C ALA A 47 -9.31 -8.61 -7.49
N GLN A 48 -10.21 -8.05 -8.30
CA GLN A 48 -11.38 -7.32 -7.78
C GLN A 48 -12.31 -8.22 -6.99
N GLU A 49 -12.56 -9.44 -7.46
CA GLU A 49 -13.39 -10.43 -6.75
C GLU A 49 -12.73 -10.87 -5.42
N ALA A 50 -11.42 -11.07 -5.41
CA ALA A 50 -10.68 -11.38 -4.19
C ALA A 50 -10.79 -10.25 -3.15
N LEU A 51 -10.64 -8.98 -3.57
CA LEU A 51 -10.82 -7.82 -2.69
C LEU A 51 -12.28 -7.67 -2.22
N ARG A 52 -13.26 -8.03 -3.05
CA ARG A 52 -14.68 -8.08 -2.66
C ARG A 52 -14.89 -9.11 -1.55
N ARG A 53 -14.24 -10.27 -1.61
CA ARG A 53 -14.30 -11.28 -0.54
C ARG A 53 -13.60 -10.80 0.74
N ALA A 54 -12.42 -10.18 0.59
CA ALA A 54 -11.65 -9.66 1.70
C ALA A 54 -12.40 -8.57 2.48
N LYS A 55 -13.14 -7.70 1.78
CA LYS A 55 -13.89 -6.61 2.45
C LYS A 55 -14.95 -7.12 3.44
N PHE A 56 -15.51 -8.31 3.24
CA PHE A 56 -16.45 -8.91 4.20
C PHE A 56 -15.80 -9.29 5.53
N LYS A 57 -14.47 -9.32 5.60
CA LYS A 57 -13.71 -9.57 6.83
C LYS A 57 -13.32 -8.27 7.55
N PHE A 58 -13.59 -7.12 6.93
CA PHE A 58 -13.37 -5.82 7.55
C PHE A 58 -14.69 -5.21 8.05
N PRO A 59 -14.67 -4.47 9.17
CA PRO A 59 -15.85 -3.78 9.66
C PRO A 59 -16.19 -2.58 8.76
N GLY A 60 -17.48 -2.30 8.57
CA GLY A 60 -17.96 -1.10 7.87
C GLY A 60 -18.01 -1.23 6.34
N ARG A 61 -17.88 -0.09 5.64
CA ARG A 61 -17.98 -0.01 4.18
C ARG A 61 -16.62 0.28 3.57
N GLN A 62 -16.10 -0.63 2.76
CA GLN A 62 -14.88 -0.44 1.97
C GLN A 62 -15.20 -0.23 0.49
N LYS A 63 -14.39 0.61 -0.15
CA LYS A 63 -14.41 0.84 -1.60
C LYS A 63 -13.24 0.10 -2.25
N ILE A 64 -13.51 -0.55 -3.39
CA ILE A 64 -12.49 -1.17 -4.23
C ILE A 64 -12.29 -0.23 -5.41
N ILE A 65 -11.04 0.15 -5.69
CA ILE A 65 -10.70 1.14 -6.71
C ILE A 65 -9.58 0.56 -7.57
N VAL A 66 -9.72 0.68 -8.88
CA VAL A 66 -8.62 0.40 -9.82
C VAL A 66 -7.78 1.66 -9.96
N SER A 67 -6.51 1.56 -9.54
CA SER A 67 -5.57 2.68 -9.65
C SER A 67 -5.16 2.92 -11.10
N ARG A 68 -4.99 4.20 -11.48
CA ARG A 68 -4.40 4.61 -12.77
C ARG A 68 -2.87 4.51 -12.78
N LYS A 69 -2.26 4.17 -11.64
CA LYS A 69 -0.81 4.08 -11.48
C LYS A 69 -0.26 2.77 -12.02
N TRP A 70 1.04 2.76 -12.31
CA TRP A 70 1.75 1.54 -12.69
C TRP A 70 2.09 0.71 -11.44
N GLY A 71 1.15 -0.15 -11.01
CA GLY A 71 1.33 -1.02 -9.86
C GLY A 71 1.48 -0.24 -8.55
N PHE A 72 2.57 -0.48 -7.82
CA PHE A 72 2.88 0.19 -6.55
C PHE A 72 3.78 1.42 -6.71
N THR A 73 4.05 1.84 -7.95
CA THR A 73 4.80 3.05 -8.22
C THR A 73 3.93 4.29 -8.03
N LYS A 74 4.59 5.46 -7.99
CA LYS A 74 3.91 6.76 -7.91
C LYS A 74 3.40 7.25 -9.27
N PHE A 75 3.88 6.65 -10.36
CA PHE A 75 3.70 7.10 -11.73
C PHE A 75 2.40 6.59 -12.33
N SER A 76 1.79 7.36 -13.23
CA SER A 76 0.64 6.91 -14.01
C SER A 76 1.08 5.82 -15.02
N ARG A 77 0.12 5.03 -15.53
CA ARG A 77 0.44 4.02 -16.54
C ARG A 77 0.99 4.62 -17.83
N THR A 78 0.45 5.76 -18.28
CA THR A 78 0.87 6.44 -19.51
C THR A 78 2.31 6.93 -19.38
N ASP A 79 2.60 7.70 -18.33
CA ASP A 79 3.92 8.32 -18.14
C ASP A 79 5.00 7.25 -17.93
N TYR A 80 4.66 6.15 -17.23
CA TYR A 80 5.58 5.05 -17.02
C TYR A 80 6.02 4.41 -18.34
N VAL A 81 5.09 4.20 -19.27
CA VAL A 81 5.38 3.60 -20.58
C VAL A 81 6.25 4.55 -21.42
N GLU A 82 5.94 5.84 -21.42
CA GLU A 82 6.73 6.87 -22.12
C GLU A 82 8.16 6.96 -21.58
N TRP A 83 8.33 7.07 -20.25
CA TRP A 83 9.66 7.16 -19.65
C TRP A 83 10.45 5.86 -19.75
N LYS A 84 9.76 4.71 -19.80
CA LYS A 84 10.40 3.44 -20.12
C LYS A 84 10.91 3.41 -21.56
N ALA A 85 10.13 3.90 -22.52
CA ALA A 85 10.58 4.02 -23.92
C ALA A 85 11.77 4.99 -24.08
N GLN A 86 11.83 6.02 -23.22
CA GLN A 86 12.95 6.97 -23.15
C GLN A 86 14.16 6.43 -22.36
N ASN A 87 14.13 5.20 -21.85
CA ASN A 87 15.17 4.63 -20.98
C ASN A 87 15.49 5.47 -19.72
N ARG A 88 14.49 6.17 -19.18
CA ARG A 88 14.64 7.03 -17.99
C ARG A 88 14.20 6.37 -16.69
N ILE A 89 13.62 5.17 -16.77
CA ILE A 89 13.14 4.42 -15.61
C ILE A 89 14.19 3.39 -15.21
N MET A 90 14.72 3.54 -14.00
CA MET A 90 15.57 2.55 -13.37
C MET A 90 14.72 1.64 -12.48
N ALA A 91 14.87 0.32 -12.65
CA ALA A 91 14.17 -0.66 -11.83
C ALA A 91 14.72 -0.67 -10.39
N ASP A 92 13.83 -0.70 -9.40
CA ASP A 92 14.15 -0.75 -7.97
C ASP A 92 13.27 -1.82 -7.29
N GLY A 93 13.35 -3.04 -7.84
CA GLY A 93 12.52 -4.18 -7.44
C GLY A 93 11.04 -3.97 -7.74
N VAL A 94 10.24 -3.78 -6.69
CA VAL A 94 8.79 -3.55 -6.82
C VAL A 94 8.49 -2.12 -7.26
N ASN A 95 9.38 -1.18 -6.94
CA ASN A 95 9.30 0.23 -7.27
C ASN A 95 10.15 0.59 -8.49
N ALA A 96 10.09 1.86 -8.88
CA ALA A 96 10.85 2.42 -9.98
C ALA A 96 11.39 3.79 -9.60
N LYS A 97 12.63 4.08 -10.01
CA LYS A 97 13.27 5.39 -9.87
C LYS A 97 13.24 6.10 -11.22
N LEU A 98 12.79 7.35 -11.22
CA LEU A 98 12.83 8.20 -12.41
C LEU A 98 14.14 8.97 -12.44
N LEU A 99 14.91 8.81 -13.52
CA LEU A 99 16.11 9.60 -13.77
C LEU A 99 15.69 10.97 -14.31
N GLY A 100 15.69 11.93 -13.39
CA GLY A 100 15.41 13.33 -13.67
C GLY A 100 16.64 14.11 -14.13
N CYS A 101 16.47 15.42 -14.29
CA CYS A 101 17.55 16.35 -14.61
C CYS A 101 18.31 16.87 -13.37
N HIS A 102 17.94 16.43 -12.16
CA HIS A 102 18.56 16.86 -10.92
C HIS A 102 19.63 15.87 -10.44
N GLY A 103 20.76 16.38 -9.93
CA GLY A 103 21.90 15.59 -9.44
C GLY A 103 23.23 15.92 -10.15
N PRO A 104 24.34 15.30 -9.73
CA PRO A 104 25.67 15.58 -10.29
C PRO A 104 25.75 15.35 -11.80
N LEU A 105 26.47 16.23 -12.50
CA LEU A 105 26.64 16.17 -13.96
C LEU A 105 27.75 15.23 -14.42
N ALA A 106 28.60 14.75 -13.50
CA ALA A 106 29.81 13.98 -13.82
C ALA A 106 29.55 12.76 -14.74
N ASN A 107 28.39 12.10 -14.59
CA ASN A 107 28.04 10.89 -15.34
C ASN A 107 27.13 11.16 -16.56
N ARG A 108 26.85 12.43 -16.91
CA ARG A 108 25.96 12.78 -18.03
C ARG A 108 26.76 13.03 -19.30
N GLN A 109 26.23 12.55 -20.42
CA GLN A 109 26.83 12.83 -21.73
C GLN A 109 26.56 14.29 -22.14
N PRO A 110 27.52 14.99 -22.78
CA PRO A 110 27.29 16.31 -23.35
C PRO A 110 26.08 16.31 -24.29
N GLY A 111 25.18 17.29 -24.14
CA GLY A 111 23.95 17.38 -24.92
C GLY A 111 22.79 16.47 -24.45
N ARG A 112 22.99 15.61 -23.44
CA ARG A 112 21.91 14.85 -22.80
C ARG A 112 21.65 15.32 -21.37
N ALA A 113 20.42 15.73 -21.11
CA ALA A 113 19.99 16.16 -19.78
C ALA A 113 19.79 15.00 -18.79
N PHE A 114 19.52 13.80 -19.28
CA PHE A 114 19.14 12.63 -18.48
C PHE A 114 20.24 11.58 -18.48
N LEU A 115 20.34 10.85 -17.36
CA LEU A 115 21.10 9.61 -17.30
C LEU A 115 20.28 8.49 -17.95
N ASP A 116 20.94 7.64 -18.72
CA ASP A 116 20.32 6.42 -19.24
C ASP A 116 20.23 5.41 -18.08
N ALA A 117 19.06 4.82 -17.90
CA ALA A 117 18.89 3.70 -16.99
C ALA A 117 19.65 2.50 -17.59
N VAL A 118 20.85 2.26 -17.07
CA VAL A 118 21.65 1.08 -17.45
C VAL A 118 20.79 -0.17 -17.22
N VAL A 119 20.75 -1.05 -18.23
CA VAL A 119 20.07 -2.35 -18.19
C VAL A 119 20.66 -3.23 -17.11
#